data_AF-A0A7X4GJQ1-F1
#
_entry.id   AF-A0A7X4GJQ1-F1
#
_cell.length_a   1.000
_cell.length_b   1.000
_cell.length_c   1.000
_cell.angle_alpha   90.00
_cell.angle_beta   90.00
_cell.angle_gamma   90.00
#
_symmetry.space_group_name_H-M   'P 1'
#
loop_
_entity.id
_entity.type
_entity.pdbx_description
1 polymer ?
#
loop_
_entity_poly.entity_id
_entity_poly.type
_entity_poly.pdbx_seq_one_letter_code
_entity_poly.pdbx_strand_id
1 'polypeptide(L)'
;MASARDLELEDDELAFYFASEAGIEASDLGQFLQRAAAVARQAGAELRVTALEPGSLSVIMKAVRSSKAGRAAVKEFNKAPIQVTAAGAALAGTVATAIAFAMSPDEAGVTPLGKAGATVIEHHHVERIEVVTTRETIIIMDPVRARGLRALEEQMRRETPLLPAPDVRVLTDQSRRGVLTGSVHEVAGELHFRPDGYRYLVPIDMAGSDAAASLQAGAHVRVSGKLHLHRGQPHAISIGDATRI
;
A
#
# COMPACT_ATOMS: atom_id res chain seq x y z
N MET A 1 -5.95 26.12 12.87
CA MET A 1 -5.86 24.73 12.41
C MET A 1 -7.10 24.46 11.57
N ALA A 2 -6.94 24.27 10.26
CA ALA A 2 -8.04 23.86 9.40
C ALA A 2 -8.47 22.44 9.82
N SER A 3 -9.77 22.20 9.88
CA SER A 3 -10.33 20.86 10.10
C SER A 3 -10.91 20.39 8.78
N ALA A 4 -10.84 19.09 8.49
CA ALA A 4 -11.34 18.50 7.25
C ALA A 4 -12.86 18.63 7.02
N ARG A 5 -13.58 19.34 7.90
CA ARG A 5 -15.04 19.50 7.89
C ARG A 5 -15.58 20.40 6.78
N ASP A 6 -14.73 21.11 6.04
CA ASP A 6 -15.16 22.05 5.00
C ASP A 6 -14.99 21.49 3.57
N LEU A 7 -14.69 20.19 3.40
CA LEU A 7 -14.60 19.56 2.08
C LEU A 7 -16.01 19.27 1.52
N GLU A 8 -16.35 19.90 0.39
CA GLU A 8 -17.56 19.55 -0.37
C GLU A 8 -17.31 18.28 -1.19
N LEU A 9 -17.78 17.13 -0.69
CA LEU A 9 -17.64 15.82 -1.35
C LEU A 9 -18.96 15.36 -1.98
N GLU A 10 -18.89 14.78 -3.18
CA GLU A 10 -20.03 14.03 -3.74
C GLU A 10 -20.27 12.73 -2.96
N ASP A 11 -21.48 12.17 -3.07
CA ASP A 11 -21.86 10.92 -2.37
C ASP A 11 -20.95 9.73 -2.68
N ASP A 12 -20.32 9.66 -3.87
CA ASP A 12 -19.41 8.59 -4.27
C ASP A 12 -17.91 8.95 -4.10
N GLU A 13 -17.63 10.05 -3.40
CA GLU A 13 -16.28 10.53 -3.13
C GLU A 13 -15.85 10.29 -1.68
N LEU A 14 -14.54 10.15 -1.53
CA LEU A 14 -13.83 10.22 -0.26
C LEU A 14 -12.60 11.10 -0.43
N ALA A 15 -12.13 11.71 0.64
CA ALA A 15 -10.88 12.46 0.63
C ALA A 15 -9.86 11.88 1.61
N PHE A 16 -8.59 11.90 1.21
CA PHE A 16 -7.47 11.78 2.14
C PHE A 16 -7.06 13.18 2.58
N TYR A 17 -7.28 13.50 3.84
CA TYR A 17 -6.86 14.76 4.43
C TYR A 17 -5.56 14.55 5.20
N PHE A 18 -4.52 15.30 4.82
CA PHE A 18 -3.22 15.27 5.48
C PHE A 18 -3.01 16.57 6.25
N ALA A 19 -3.06 16.48 7.58
CA ALA A 19 -2.83 17.63 8.46
C ALA A 19 -1.34 18.00 8.48
N SER A 20 -0.91 18.83 7.52
CA SER A 20 0.48 19.31 7.40
C SER A 20 0.53 20.79 7.04
N GLU A 21 1.48 21.50 7.64
CA GLU A 21 1.79 22.89 7.31
C GLU A 21 2.88 23.02 6.23
N ALA A 22 3.70 21.97 6.03
CA ALA A 22 4.88 21.98 5.17
C ALA A 22 4.67 21.26 3.82
N GLY A 23 3.53 20.60 3.64
CA GLY A 23 3.26 19.72 2.49
C GLY A 23 3.80 18.31 2.69
N ILE A 24 3.76 17.50 1.63
CA ILE A 24 4.23 16.11 1.61
C ILE A 24 5.04 15.90 0.32
N GLU A 25 6.16 15.18 0.42
CA GLU A 25 6.91 14.79 -0.77
C GLU A 25 6.05 13.97 -1.76
N ALA A 26 6.15 14.31 -3.05
CA ALA A 26 5.34 13.68 -4.09
C ALA A 26 5.56 12.16 -4.20
N SER A 27 6.77 11.67 -3.90
CA SER A 27 7.10 10.25 -3.86
C SER A 27 6.31 9.51 -2.79
N ASP A 28 6.28 10.06 -1.58
CA ASP A 28 5.63 9.44 -0.42
C ASP A 28 4.11 9.50 -0.55
N LEU A 29 3.58 10.62 -1.06
CA LEU A 29 2.17 10.74 -1.42
C LEU A 29 1.80 9.73 -2.51
N GLY A 30 2.59 9.64 -3.58
CA GLY A 30 2.36 8.71 -4.68
C GLY A 30 2.35 7.26 -4.20
N GLN A 31 3.29 6.90 -3.34
CA GLN A 31 3.35 5.57 -2.72
C GLN A 31 2.12 5.31 -1.86
N PHE A 32 1.72 6.25 -1.01
CA PHE A 32 0.52 6.13 -0.19
C PHE A 32 -0.73 5.89 -1.04
N LEU A 33 -0.95 6.73 -2.07
CA LEU A 33 -2.11 6.63 -2.96
C LEU A 33 -2.13 5.32 -3.76
N GLN A 34 -0.97 4.84 -4.20
CA GLN A 34 -0.85 3.55 -4.89
C GLN A 34 -1.26 2.39 -3.98
N ARG A 35 -0.87 2.42 -2.69
CA ARG A 35 -1.26 1.40 -1.70
C ARG A 35 -2.74 1.49 -1.35
N ALA A 36 -3.27 2.71 -1.20
CA ALA A 36 -4.70 2.91 -0.97
C ALA A 36 -5.54 2.38 -2.14
N ALA A 37 -5.11 2.61 -3.38
CA ALA A 37 -5.76 2.06 -4.57
C ALA A 37 -5.68 0.52 -4.64
N ALA A 38 -4.64 -0.11 -4.09
CA ALA A 38 -4.58 -1.57 -3.99
C ALA A 38 -5.63 -2.11 -3.01
N VAL A 39 -5.76 -1.51 -1.82
CA VAL A 39 -6.78 -1.86 -0.83
C VAL A 39 -8.19 -1.65 -1.37
N ALA A 40 -8.43 -0.52 -2.05
CA ALA A 40 -9.72 -0.25 -2.67
C ALA A 40 -10.10 -1.29 -3.74
N ARG A 41 -9.14 -1.75 -4.55
CA ARG A 41 -9.38 -2.80 -5.55
C ARG A 41 -9.79 -4.12 -4.92
N GLN A 42 -9.19 -4.48 -3.79
CA GLN A 42 -9.59 -5.66 -3.01
C GLN A 42 -11.01 -5.49 -2.44
N ALA A 43 -11.41 -4.26 -2.10
CA ALA A 43 -12.78 -3.91 -1.73
C ALA A 43 -13.74 -3.74 -2.92
N GLY A 44 -13.32 -4.06 -4.15
CA GLY A 44 -14.17 -4.01 -5.34
C GLY A 44 -14.30 -2.62 -5.99
N ALA A 45 -13.39 -1.69 -5.69
CA ALA A 45 -13.39 -0.32 -6.21
C ALA A 45 -12.07 0.09 -6.88
N GLU A 46 -12.15 0.95 -7.88
CA GLU A 46 -11.03 1.73 -8.41
C GLU A 46 -11.12 3.14 -7.82
N LEU A 47 -10.00 3.67 -7.32
CA LEU A 47 -9.90 5.04 -6.88
C LEU A 47 -9.35 5.93 -7.98
N ARG A 48 -9.95 7.11 -8.18
CA ARG A 48 -9.49 8.13 -9.14
C ARG A 48 -9.30 9.46 -8.42
N VAL A 49 -8.12 10.06 -8.55
CA VAL A 49 -7.87 11.43 -8.06
C VAL A 49 -8.71 12.40 -8.89
N THR A 50 -9.59 13.17 -8.25
CA THR A 50 -10.44 14.17 -8.90
C THR A 50 -9.99 15.60 -8.62
N ALA A 51 -9.41 15.84 -7.44
CA ALA A 51 -8.87 17.16 -7.08
C ALA A 51 -7.76 17.08 -6.02
N LEU A 52 -6.99 18.16 -5.95
CA LEU A 52 -6.02 18.47 -4.88
C LEU A 52 -6.36 19.86 -4.35
N GLU A 53 -6.81 19.97 -3.10
CA GLU A 53 -7.19 21.27 -2.53
C GLU A 53 -6.05 21.99 -1.79
N PRO A 54 -5.99 23.33 -1.86
CA PRO A 54 -4.96 24.13 -1.19
C PRO A 54 -5.21 24.31 0.31
N GLY A 55 -4.12 24.24 1.09
CA GLY A 55 -4.13 24.31 2.56
C GLY A 55 -4.41 22.95 3.17
N SER A 56 -3.43 22.33 3.83
CA SER A 56 -3.44 20.92 4.28
C SER A 56 -3.86 19.95 3.17
N LEU A 57 -2.88 19.31 2.53
CA LEU A 57 -3.08 18.51 1.32
C LEU A 57 -4.33 17.61 1.45
N SER A 58 -5.37 17.91 0.68
CA SER A 58 -6.58 17.09 0.60
C SER A 58 -6.65 16.47 -0.79
N VAL A 59 -6.67 15.15 -0.85
CA VAL A 59 -6.74 14.41 -2.11
C VAL A 59 -8.15 13.83 -2.24
N ILE A 60 -8.96 14.42 -3.13
CA ILE A 60 -10.31 13.93 -3.39
C ILE A 60 -10.24 12.75 -4.36
N MET A 61 -10.90 11.67 -3.97
CA MET A 61 -10.92 10.40 -4.67
C MET A 61 -12.35 9.97 -4.97
N LYS A 62 -12.64 9.69 -6.24
CA LYS A 62 -13.90 9.06 -6.64
C LYS A 62 -13.76 7.54 -6.60
N ALA A 63 -14.65 6.87 -5.87
CA ALA A 63 -14.70 5.42 -5.80
C ALA A 63 -15.61 4.85 -6.89
N VAL A 64 -15.06 4.04 -7.79
CA VAL A 64 -15.82 3.46 -8.93
C VAL A 64 -15.81 1.94 -8.81
N ARG A 65 -16.95 1.26 -9.00
CA ARG A 65 -16.97 -0.22 -9.00
C ARG A 65 -16.02 -0.77 -10.07
N SER A 66 -15.16 -1.71 -9.68
CA SER A 66 -14.11 -2.29 -10.53
C SER A 66 -14.64 -3.25 -11.61
N SER A 67 -15.90 -3.71 -11.52
CA SER A 67 -16.46 -4.66 -12.47
C SER A 67 -16.88 -4.01 -13.81
N LYS A 68 -16.93 -4.80 -14.90
CA LYS A 68 -17.56 -4.38 -16.18
C LYS A 68 -18.99 -3.85 -15.99
N ALA A 69 -19.69 -4.27 -14.93
CA ALA A 69 -21.01 -3.77 -14.55
C ALA A 69 -20.96 -2.35 -13.93
N GLY A 70 -19.85 -1.94 -13.30
CA GLY A 70 -19.65 -0.56 -12.81
C GLY A 70 -19.58 0.46 -13.94
N ARG A 71 -19.01 0.11 -15.11
CA ARG A 71 -19.08 0.93 -16.33
C ARG A 71 -20.50 1.01 -16.90
N ALA A 72 -21.35 0.00 -16.67
CA ALA A 72 -22.75 0.03 -17.02
C ALA A 72 -23.60 0.85 -16.03
N ALA A 73 -23.20 0.94 -14.75
CA ALA A 73 -23.85 1.78 -13.76
C ALA A 73 -23.82 3.28 -14.13
N VAL A 74 -22.78 3.74 -14.85
CA VAL A 74 -22.74 5.11 -15.44
C VAL A 74 -23.87 5.30 -16.48
N LYS A 75 -24.22 4.25 -17.24
CA LYS A 75 -25.40 4.26 -18.13
C LYS A 75 -26.73 4.15 -17.37
N GLU A 76 -26.72 3.55 -16.19
CA GLU A 76 -27.88 3.32 -15.32
C GLU A 76 -28.21 4.54 -14.42
N PHE A 77 -27.21 5.36 -14.11
CA PHE A 77 -27.36 6.67 -13.43
C PHE A 77 -28.32 7.59 -14.18
N ASN A 78 -28.29 7.56 -15.52
CA ASN A 78 -29.23 8.29 -16.37
C ASN A 78 -30.68 7.77 -16.28
N LYS A 79 -30.90 6.58 -15.69
CA LYS A 79 -32.22 5.94 -15.58
C LYS A 79 -32.80 5.96 -14.18
N ALA A 80 -31.98 5.93 -13.13
CA ALA A 80 -32.45 5.89 -11.72
C ALA A 80 -31.46 6.55 -10.74
N PRO A 81 -31.33 7.89 -10.74
CA PRO A 81 -30.26 8.61 -10.03
C PRO A 81 -30.24 8.38 -8.51
N ILE A 82 -31.40 8.25 -7.86
CA ILE A 82 -31.52 8.08 -6.39
C ILE A 82 -30.95 6.73 -5.90
N GLN A 83 -31.09 5.66 -6.69
CA GLN A 83 -30.55 4.36 -6.32
C GLN A 83 -29.03 4.30 -6.50
N VAL A 84 -28.49 5.09 -7.43
CA VAL A 84 -27.06 5.12 -7.71
C VAL A 84 -26.30 6.01 -6.73
N THR A 85 -26.89 7.11 -6.22
CA THR A 85 -26.28 7.92 -5.14
C THR A 85 -26.12 7.12 -3.84
N ALA A 86 -27.15 6.37 -3.43
CA ALA A 86 -27.06 5.50 -2.26
C ALA A 86 -26.01 4.38 -2.44
N ALA A 87 -25.89 3.83 -3.66
CA ALA A 87 -24.88 2.82 -3.98
C ALA A 87 -23.45 3.40 -4.03
N GLY A 88 -23.31 4.66 -4.45
CA GLY A 88 -22.06 5.43 -4.43
C GLY A 88 -21.55 5.65 -3.02
N ALA A 89 -22.40 6.20 -2.13
CA ALA A 89 -22.06 6.41 -0.73
C ALA A 89 -21.74 5.12 0.02
N ALA A 90 -22.46 4.03 -0.28
CA ALA A 90 -22.13 2.73 0.27
C ALA A 90 -20.74 2.22 -0.19
N LEU A 91 -20.37 2.47 -1.45
CA LEU A 91 -19.06 2.08 -1.99
C LEU A 91 -17.93 2.93 -1.38
N ALA A 92 -18.08 4.26 -1.34
CA ALA A 92 -17.11 5.15 -0.71
C ALA A 92 -16.90 4.79 0.76
N GLY A 93 -17.99 4.54 1.51
CA GLY A 93 -17.92 4.05 2.88
C GLY A 93 -17.21 2.70 3.01
N THR A 94 -17.52 1.72 2.15
CA THR A 94 -16.85 0.41 2.15
C THR A 94 -15.35 0.54 1.92
N VAL A 95 -14.94 1.41 0.99
CA VAL A 95 -13.52 1.67 0.71
C VAL A 95 -12.86 2.39 1.90
N ALA A 96 -13.53 3.38 2.50
CA ALA A 96 -13.04 4.07 3.69
C ALA A 96 -12.82 3.11 4.86
N THR A 97 -13.79 2.22 5.15
CA THR A 97 -13.64 1.16 6.16
C THR A 97 -12.49 0.21 5.85
N ALA A 98 -12.35 -0.24 4.60
CA ALA A 98 -11.26 -1.13 4.20
C ALA A 98 -9.88 -0.48 4.37
N ILE A 99 -9.77 0.81 4.03
CA ILE A 99 -8.56 1.59 4.27
C ILE A 99 -8.29 1.74 5.77
N ALA A 100 -9.31 2.10 6.56
CA ALA A 100 -9.17 2.26 8.01
C ALA A 100 -8.71 0.95 8.68
N PHE A 101 -9.29 -0.18 8.28
CA PHE A 101 -8.89 -1.51 8.72
C PHE A 101 -7.42 -1.79 8.35
N ALA A 102 -7.04 -1.59 7.09
CA ALA A 102 -5.66 -1.80 6.63
C ALA A 102 -4.64 -0.88 7.33
N MET A 103 -5.08 0.26 7.84
CA MET A 103 -4.26 1.23 8.57
C MET A 103 -4.19 0.98 10.08
N SER A 104 -5.00 0.04 10.61
CA SER A 104 -5.08 -0.30 12.03
C SER A 104 -4.05 -1.40 12.36
N PRO A 105 -2.97 -1.09 13.12
CA PRO A 105 -1.97 -2.10 13.48
C PRO A 105 -2.54 -3.22 14.35
N ASP A 106 -3.54 -2.91 15.17
CA ASP A 106 -4.16 -3.87 16.10
C ASP A 106 -5.07 -4.87 15.38
N GLU A 107 -5.61 -4.50 14.21
CA GLU A 107 -6.56 -5.32 13.46
C GLU A 107 -5.91 -6.03 12.26
N ALA A 108 -5.13 -5.30 11.46
CA ALA A 108 -4.53 -5.80 10.23
C ALA A 108 -3.03 -6.09 10.33
N GLY A 109 -2.41 -5.78 11.48
CA GLY A 109 -0.97 -5.90 11.66
C GLY A 109 -0.18 -4.91 10.82
N VAL A 110 1.03 -5.29 10.43
CA VAL A 110 1.90 -4.45 9.58
C VAL A 110 1.49 -4.61 8.11
N THR A 111 0.78 -3.62 7.57
CA THR A 111 0.39 -3.59 6.15
C THR A 111 1.24 -2.59 5.35
N PRO A 112 1.37 -2.75 4.02
CA PRO A 112 2.06 -1.80 3.15
C PRO A 112 1.43 -0.40 3.15
N LEU A 113 0.09 -0.33 3.24
CA LEU A 113 -0.62 0.95 3.36
C LEU A 113 -0.30 1.61 4.71
N GLY A 114 -0.31 0.83 5.79
CA GLY A 114 0.11 1.27 7.13
C GLY A 114 1.54 1.78 7.16
N LYS A 115 2.49 1.08 6.52
CA LYS A 115 3.89 1.51 6.38
C LYS A 115 4.01 2.83 5.61
N ALA A 116 3.33 2.95 4.48
CA ALA A 116 3.34 4.18 3.68
C ALA A 116 2.76 5.37 4.49
N GLY A 117 1.67 5.15 5.22
CA GLY A 117 1.10 6.17 6.09
C GLY A 117 2.02 6.56 7.25
N ALA A 118 2.70 5.59 7.89
CA ALA A 118 3.68 5.85 8.93
C ALA A 118 4.86 6.68 8.41
N THR A 119 5.39 6.36 7.22
CA THR A 119 6.43 7.14 6.56
C THR A 119 5.99 8.59 6.33
N VAL A 120 4.76 8.82 5.88
CA VAL A 120 4.23 10.18 5.67
C VAL A 120 4.20 10.99 6.98
N ILE A 121 3.74 10.39 8.09
CA ILE A 121 3.77 11.04 9.41
C ILE A 121 5.19 11.35 9.87
N GLU A 122 6.10 10.39 9.74
CA GLU A 122 7.46 10.47 10.28
C GLU A 122 8.35 11.46 9.53
N HIS A 123 8.22 11.55 8.20
CA HIS A 123 9.11 12.36 7.37
C HIS A 123 8.62 13.79 7.13
N HIS A 124 7.30 14.04 7.12
CA HIS A 124 6.73 15.28 6.56
C HIS A 124 6.00 16.16 7.56
N HIS A 125 6.26 16.00 8.86
CA HIS A 125 5.58 16.75 9.94
C HIS A 125 4.05 16.70 9.84
N VAL A 126 3.50 15.61 9.31
CA VAL A 126 2.05 15.40 9.22
C VAL A 126 1.55 15.00 10.60
N GLU A 127 0.63 15.76 11.17
CA GLU A 127 0.08 15.48 12.51
C GLU A 127 -0.86 14.27 12.50
N ARG A 128 -1.60 14.10 11.41
CA ARG A 128 -2.52 12.98 11.19
C ARG A 128 -2.95 12.88 9.73
N ILE A 129 -3.34 11.68 9.34
CA ILE A 129 -3.99 11.36 8.07
C ILE A 129 -5.41 10.93 8.39
N GLU A 130 -6.37 11.54 7.71
CA GLU A 130 -7.79 11.25 7.85
C GLU A 130 -8.37 10.74 6.52
N VAL A 131 -9.34 9.85 6.60
CA VAL A 131 -10.26 9.56 5.50
C VAL A 131 -11.57 10.26 5.80
N VAL A 132 -12.00 11.11 4.88
CA VAL A 132 -13.23 11.89 4.97
C VAL A 132 -14.21 11.35 3.95
N THR A 133 -15.44 11.11 4.38
CA THR A 133 -16.58 10.80 3.52
C THR A 133 -17.71 11.77 3.86
N THR A 134 -18.79 11.77 3.08
CA THR A 134 -19.99 12.56 3.40
C THR A 134 -20.66 12.16 4.73
N ARG A 135 -20.33 10.98 5.28
CA ARG A 135 -20.95 10.43 6.50
C ARG A 135 -20.07 10.53 7.74
N GLU A 136 -18.77 10.40 7.57
CA GLU A 136 -17.84 10.31 8.68
C GLU A 136 -16.42 10.74 8.30
N THR A 137 -15.66 11.13 9.31
CA THR A 137 -14.23 11.37 9.24
C THR A 137 -13.53 10.38 10.17
N ILE A 138 -12.60 9.61 9.63
CA ILE A 138 -11.85 8.59 10.35
C ILE A 138 -10.38 8.97 10.36
N ILE A 139 -9.79 9.13 11.54
CA ILE A 139 -8.33 9.23 11.67
C ILE A 139 -7.75 7.85 11.38
N ILE A 140 -7.02 7.73 10.27
CA ILE A 140 -6.42 6.47 9.84
C ILE A 140 -4.97 6.35 10.29
N MET A 141 -4.25 7.46 10.46
CA MET A 141 -2.88 7.46 10.96
C MET A 141 -2.57 8.70 11.79
N ASP A 142 -1.77 8.51 12.83
CA ASP A 142 -1.22 9.56 13.69
C ASP A 142 0.15 9.10 14.24
N PRO A 143 0.92 9.97 14.94
CA PRO A 143 2.22 9.62 15.50
C PRO A 143 2.21 8.48 16.54
N VAL A 144 1.08 8.20 17.18
CA VAL A 144 0.97 7.07 18.12
C VAL A 144 0.84 5.77 17.33
N ARG A 145 -0.05 5.72 16.33
CA ARG A 145 -0.23 4.57 15.44
C ARG A 145 1.01 4.27 14.61
N ALA A 146 1.67 5.30 14.09
CA ALA A 146 2.93 5.13 13.34
C ALA A 146 3.99 4.42 14.20
N ARG A 147 4.19 4.89 15.45
CA ARG A 147 5.10 4.24 16.40
C ARG A 147 4.69 2.81 16.75
N GLY A 148 3.39 2.56 16.94
CA GLY A 148 2.86 1.21 17.16
C GLY A 148 3.17 0.27 16.00
N LEU A 149 2.96 0.73 14.77
CA LEU A 149 3.25 -0.02 13.55
C LEU A 149 4.75 -0.33 13.41
N ARG A 150 5.64 0.62 13.74
CA ARG A 150 7.09 0.40 13.76
C ARG A 150 7.52 -0.61 14.83
N ALA A 151 6.91 -0.55 16.01
CA ALA A 151 7.19 -1.51 17.08
C ALA A 151 6.76 -2.94 16.67
N LEU A 152 5.60 -3.07 16.03
CA LEU A 152 5.12 -4.34 15.50
C LEU A 152 6.01 -4.86 14.36
N GLU A 153 6.44 -3.99 13.45
CA GLU A 153 7.40 -4.33 12.39
C GLU A 153 8.72 -4.84 12.96
N GLU A 154 9.25 -4.17 13.99
CA GLU A 154 10.46 -4.61 14.69
C GLU A 154 10.27 -5.95 15.40
N GLN A 155 9.09 -6.19 16.00
CA GLN A 155 8.78 -7.45 16.65
C GLN A 155 8.70 -8.60 15.63
N MET A 156 7.94 -8.43 14.55
CA MET A 156 7.85 -9.43 13.47
C MET A 156 9.23 -9.74 12.88
N ARG A 157 10.08 -8.72 12.75
CA ARG A 157 11.46 -8.87 12.30
C ARG A 157 12.30 -9.72 13.26
N ARG A 158 12.14 -9.56 14.58
CA ARG A 158 12.85 -10.36 15.60
C ARG A 158 12.37 -11.81 15.63
N GLU A 159 11.10 -12.04 15.35
CA GLU A 159 10.48 -13.38 15.31
C GLU A 159 10.80 -14.12 14.00
N THR A 160 11.24 -13.41 12.96
CA THR A 160 11.61 -14.03 11.67
C THR A 160 12.87 -14.89 11.84
N PRO A 161 12.84 -16.18 11.45
CA PRO A 161 13.99 -17.07 11.57
C PRO A 161 15.21 -16.51 10.83
N LEU A 162 16.31 -16.37 11.57
CA LEU A 162 17.58 -15.91 11.01
C LEU A 162 18.20 -17.00 10.15
N LEU A 163 18.68 -16.64 8.97
CA LEU A 163 19.46 -17.55 8.15
C LEU A 163 20.88 -17.67 8.69
N PRO A 164 21.47 -18.88 8.72
CA PRO A 164 22.88 -19.06 8.96
C PRO A 164 23.74 -18.22 7.99
N ALA A 165 24.83 -17.63 8.49
CA ALA A 165 25.70 -16.78 7.67
C ALA A 165 26.19 -17.43 6.34
N PRO A 166 26.48 -18.75 6.27
CA PRO A 166 26.80 -19.40 5.01
C PRO A 166 25.67 -19.32 3.97
N ASP A 167 24.42 -19.52 4.39
CA ASP A 167 23.26 -19.46 3.52
C ASP A 167 23.04 -18.05 2.97
N VAL A 168 23.22 -17.02 3.81
CA VAL A 168 23.13 -15.61 3.36
C VAL A 168 24.17 -15.31 2.27
N ARG A 169 25.40 -15.83 2.42
CA ARG A 169 26.45 -15.68 1.40
C ARG A 169 26.07 -16.39 0.10
N VAL A 170 25.59 -17.62 0.19
CA VAL A 170 25.14 -18.40 -0.98
C VAL A 170 24.03 -17.64 -1.73
N LEU A 171 23.00 -17.17 -1.03
CA LEU A 171 21.91 -16.41 -1.63
C LEU A 171 22.40 -15.10 -2.29
N THR A 172 23.31 -14.39 -1.62
CA THR A 172 23.90 -13.16 -2.16
C THR A 172 24.68 -13.43 -3.45
N ASP A 173 25.50 -14.48 -3.46
CA ASP A 173 26.32 -14.86 -4.62
C ASP A 173 25.44 -15.37 -5.78
N GLN A 174 24.44 -16.18 -5.49
CA GLN A 174 23.49 -16.69 -6.50
C GLN A 174 22.67 -15.55 -7.12
N SER A 175 22.20 -14.60 -6.30
CA SER A 175 21.44 -13.43 -6.76
C SER A 175 22.29 -12.57 -7.70
N ARG A 176 23.56 -12.29 -7.33
CA ARG A 176 24.49 -11.53 -8.17
C ARG A 176 24.85 -12.23 -9.48
N ARG A 177 24.92 -13.56 -9.47
CA ARG A 177 25.23 -14.37 -10.65
C ARG A 177 24.02 -14.64 -11.54
N GLY A 178 22.82 -14.21 -11.16
CA GLY A 178 21.60 -14.45 -11.94
C GLY A 178 21.13 -15.89 -11.95
N VAL A 179 21.49 -16.68 -10.93
CA VAL A 179 21.15 -18.11 -10.84
C VAL A 179 20.24 -18.42 -9.65
N LEU A 180 19.83 -17.41 -8.88
CA LEU A 180 18.93 -17.58 -7.75
C LEU A 180 17.53 -17.89 -8.26
N THR A 181 16.98 -19.05 -7.92
CA THR A 181 15.62 -19.46 -8.27
C THR A 181 14.70 -19.39 -7.06
N GLY A 182 13.43 -19.13 -7.30
CA GLY A 182 12.45 -19.00 -6.24
C GLY A 182 11.06 -18.62 -6.73
N SER A 183 10.14 -18.57 -5.78
CA SER A 183 8.73 -18.24 -6.03
C SER A 183 8.40 -16.85 -5.52
N VAL A 184 7.62 -16.10 -6.28
CA VAL A 184 7.09 -14.80 -5.86
C VAL A 184 5.77 -15.02 -5.12
N HIS A 185 5.63 -14.44 -3.94
CA HIS A 185 4.43 -14.49 -3.10
C HIS A 185 3.94 -13.08 -2.86
N GLU A 186 2.64 -12.86 -2.84
CA GLU A 186 2.06 -11.62 -2.34
C GLU A 186 1.71 -11.81 -0.87
N VAL A 187 2.33 -11.01 0.00
CA VAL A 187 2.06 -11.00 1.44
C VAL A 187 1.62 -9.60 1.81
N ALA A 188 0.38 -9.48 2.29
CA ALA A 188 -0.24 -8.22 2.64
C ALA A 188 -0.22 -7.14 1.52
N GLY A 189 -0.09 -7.51 0.24
CA GLY A 189 0.00 -6.54 -0.87
C GLY A 189 1.43 -6.12 -1.26
N GLU A 190 2.45 -6.75 -0.69
CA GLU A 190 3.86 -6.64 -1.09
C GLU A 190 4.34 -7.95 -1.72
N LEU A 191 5.06 -7.83 -2.83
CA LEU A 191 5.71 -8.97 -3.45
C LEU A 191 6.94 -9.37 -2.62
N HIS A 192 7.00 -10.64 -2.29
CA HIS A 192 8.09 -11.28 -1.59
C HIS A 192 8.66 -12.38 -2.46
N PHE A 193 9.98 -12.48 -2.51
CA PHE A 193 10.67 -13.58 -3.17
C PHE A 193 11.03 -14.63 -2.12
N ARG A 194 10.63 -15.88 -2.36
CA ARG A 194 11.02 -17.05 -1.58
C ARG A 194 12.05 -17.86 -2.37
N PRO A 195 13.34 -17.81 -2.01
CA PRO A 195 14.36 -18.66 -2.61
C PRO A 195 14.01 -20.14 -2.48
N ASP A 196 14.28 -20.93 -3.52
CA ASP A 196 14.08 -22.37 -3.48
C ASP A 196 14.95 -23.02 -2.40
N GLY A 197 14.41 -24.00 -1.68
CA GLY A 197 15.08 -24.64 -0.55
C GLY A 197 15.03 -23.86 0.77
N TYR A 198 14.51 -22.62 0.77
CA TYR A 198 14.37 -21.80 1.96
C TYR A 198 12.91 -21.52 2.30
N ARG A 199 12.57 -21.52 3.59
CA ARG A 199 11.24 -21.15 4.11
C ARG A 199 11.13 -19.67 4.46
N TYR A 200 12.08 -18.87 4.00
CA TYR A 200 12.22 -17.46 4.30
C TYR A 200 11.73 -16.62 3.11
N LEU A 201 11.06 -15.50 3.40
CA LEU A 201 10.55 -14.56 2.42
C LEU A 201 11.36 -13.27 2.46
N VAL A 202 11.89 -12.86 1.31
CA VAL A 202 12.59 -11.58 1.14
C VAL A 202 11.62 -10.59 0.48
N PRO A 203 11.31 -9.43 1.08
CA PRO A 203 10.58 -8.37 0.39
C PRO A 203 11.29 -7.95 -0.90
N ILE A 204 10.54 -7.79 -1.99
CA ILE A 204 11.07 -7.27 -3.25
C ILE A 204 11.00 -5.75 -3.19
N ASP A 205 12.15 -5.10 -3.32
CA ASP A 205 12.25 -3.65 -3.41
C ASP A 205 11.79 -3.21 -4.81
N MET A 206 10.52 -2.82 -4.92
CA MET A 206 9.92 -2.41 -6.19
C MET A 206 10.52 -1.13 -6.76
N ALA A 207 11.09 -0.25 -5.92
CA ALA A 207 11.65 1.03 -6.36
C ALA A 207 13.05 0.85 -6.97
N GLY A 208 13.84 -0.09 -6.43
CA GLY A 208 15.17 -0.42 -6.93
C GLY A 208 15.23 -1.55 -7.96
N SER A 209 14.09 -2.07 -8.41
CA SER A 209 14.02 -3.25 -9.29
C SER A 209 13.57 -2.88 -10.71
N ASP A 210 14.43 -3.09 -11.70
CA ASP A 210 14.10 -2.87 -13.11
C ASP A 210 13.07 -3.89 -13.62
N ALA A 211 13.14 -5.14 -13.12
CA ALA A 211 12.23 -6.21 -13.53
C ALA A 211 10.95 -6.29 -12.67
N ALA A 212 10.78 -5.42 -11.66
CA ALA A 212 9.65 -5.51 -10.71
C ALA A 212 8.28 -5.51 -11.38
N ALA A 213 8.10 -4.74 -12.47
CA ALA A 213 6.84 -4.67 -13.20
C ALA A 213 6.45 -6.00 -13.88
N SER A 214 7.42 -6.89 -14.13
CA SER A 214 7.18 -8.20 -14.75
C SER A 214 6.89 -9.32 -13.74
N LEU A 215 7.13 -9.07 -12.45
CA LEU A 215 6.94 -10.06 -11.39
C LEU A 215 5.46 -10.13 -11.01
N GLN A 216 4.95 -11.36 -10.93
CA GLN A 216 3.57 -11.65 -10.55
C GLN A 216 3.55 -12.64 -9.39
N ALA A 217 2.59 -12.48 -8.49
CA ALA A 217 2.35 -13.45 -7.42
C ALA A 217 2.12 -14.85 -8.01
N GLY A 218 2.74 -15.85 -7.39
CA GLY A 218 2.71 -17.24 -7.83
C GLY A 218 3.69 -17.58 -8.97
N ALA A 219 4.43 -16.61 -9.53
CA ALA A 219 5.44 -16.90 -10.53
C ALA A 219 6.65 -17.62 -9.90
N HIS A 220 7.11 -18.70 -10.54
CA HIS A 220 8.42 -19.29 -10.28
C HIS A 220 9.42 -18.71 -11.27
N VAL A 221 10.50 -18.14 -10.75
CA VAL A 221 11.43 -17.32 -11.54
C VAL A 221 12.88 -17.57 -11.13
N ARG A 222 13.78 -17.41 -12.08
CA ARG A 222 15.21 -17.21 -11.88
C ARG A 222 15.48 -15.70 -11.91
N VAL A 223 16.18 -15.18 -10.91
CA VAL A 223 16.43 -13.74 -10.75
C VAL A 223 17.91 -13.40 -10.74
N SER A 224 18.22 -12.25 -11.34
CA SER A 224 19.48 -11.52 -11.16
C SER A 224 19.19 -10.25 -10.36
N GLY A 225 19.99 -10.01 -9.32
CA GLY A 225 19.70 -8.88 -8.44
C GLY A 225 20.72 -8.64 -7.34
N LYS A 226 20.35 -7.72 -6.46
CA LYS A 226 21.11 -7.37 -5.27
C LYS A 226 20.27 -7.66 -4.03
N LEU A 227 20.76 -8.58 -3.21
CA LEU A 227 20.25 -8.80 -1.87
C LEU A 227 20.76 -7.69 -0.95
N HIS A 228 19.86 -6.90 -0.40
CA HIS A 228 20.18 -5.89 0.61
C HIS A 228 20.15 -6.55 1.98
N LEU A 229 21.25 -6.38 2.71
CA LEU A 229 21.41 -6.99 4.01
C LEU A 229 21.22 -5.92 5.10
N HIS A 230 20.46 -6.26 6.14
CA HIS A 230 20.43 -5.50 7.39
C HIS A 230 20.94 -6.38 8.52
N ARG A 231 21.98 -5.93 9.22
CA ARG A 231 22.66 -6.72 10.28
C ARG A 231 23.06 -8.15 9.83
N GLY A 232 23.46 -8.29 8.57
CA GLY A 232 23.89 -9.57 8.00
C GLY A 232 22.77 -10.53 7.62
N GLN A 233 21.51 -10.10 7.66
CA GLN A 233 20.35 -10.88 7.19
C GLN A 233 19.74 -10.26 5.94
N PRO A 234 19.15 -11.05 5.04
CA PRO A 234 18.37 -10.51 3.94
C PRO A 234 17.27 -9.58 4.48
N HIS A 235 17.16 -8.40 3.88
CA HIS A 235 16.18 -7.39 4.27
C HIS A 235 15.28 -7.00 3.10
N ALA A 236 15.87 -6.88 1.91
CA ALA A 236 15.14 -6.68 0.68
C ALA A 236 15.96 -7.27 -0.48
N ILE A 237 15.31 -7.51 -1.62
CA ILE A 237 15.99 -7.84 -2.87
C ILE A 237 15.57 -6.87 -3.96
N SER A 238 16.53 -6.22 -4.60
CA SER A 238 16.31 -5.50 -5.85
C SER A 238 16.60 -6.44 -7.02
N ILE A 239 15.62 -6.63 -7.89
CA ILE A 239 15.69 -7.57 -9.02
C ILE A 239 15.92 -6.78 -10.30
N GLY A 240 17.10 -6.93 -10.88
CA GLY A 240 17.46 -6.31 -12.16
C GLY A 240 16.92 -7.09 -13.36
N ASP A 241 16.89 -8.43 -13.27
CA ASP A 241 16.32 -9.29 -14.32
C ASP A 241 15.60 -10.50 -13.70
N ALA A 242 14.53 -10.95 -14.35
CA ALA A 242 13.73 -12.09 -13.92
C ALA A 242 13.25 -12.92 -15.13
N THR A 243 13.61 -14.21 -15.14
CA THR A 243 13.15 -15.17 -16.15
C THR A 243 12.23 -16.19 -15.52
N ARG A 244 11.04 -16.38 -16.08
CA ARG A 244 10.10 -17.43 -15.63
C ARG A 244 10.65 -18.81 -16.00
N ILE A 245 10.51 -19.77 -15.08
CA ILE A 245 10.95 -21.16 -15.21
C ILE A 245 9.80 -22.14 -14.98
#